data_AF-A0A6B0HN01-F1
#
_entry.id   AF-A0A6B0HN01-F1
#
_cell.length_a   1.000
_cell.length_b   1.000
_cell.length_c   1.000
_cell.angle_alpha   90.00
_cell.angle_beta   90.00
_cell.angle_gamma   90.00
#
_symmetry.space_group_name_H-M   'P 1'
#
loop_
_entity.id
_entity.type
_entity.pdbx_description
1 polymer ?
#
loop_
_entity_poly.entity_id
_entity_poly.type
_entity_poly.pdbx_seq_one_letter_code
_entity_poly.pdbx_strand_id
1 'polypeptide(L)' 'MTATTTMDWTDPVTCPFCGDELPSPGAGFIDHIDENGDCERGFEHWRANLAGDLAGEWSG' A
#
# COMPACT_ATOMS: atom_id res chain seq x y z
N MET A 1 2.34 -16.87 -14.10
CA MET A 1 3.36 -15.90 -13.68
C MET A 1 2.65 -14.92 -12.76
N THR A 2 2.73 -15.13 -11.44
CA THR A 2 2.19 -14.18 -10.46
C THR A 2 3.22 -13.06 -10.34
N ALA A 3 2.89 -11.89 -10.87
CA ALA A 3 3.68 -10.70 -10.64
C ALA A 3 3.48 -10.31 -9.18
N THR A 4 4.41 -10.72 -8.31
CA THR A 4 4.57 -10.09 -7.01
C THR A 4 4.99 -8.66 -7.31
N THR A 5 4.02 -7.73 -7.36
CA THR A 5 4.32 -6.30 -7.29
C THR A 5 4.89 -6.09 -5.90
N THR A 6 6.21 -6.26 -5.76
CA THR A 6 6.95 -5.69 -4.64
C THR A 6 6.75 -4.20 -4.75
N MET A 7 5.74 -3.68 -4.07
CA MET A 7 5.77 -2.29 -3.66
C MET A 7 6.99 -2.17 -2.77
N ASP A 8 7.99 -1.42 -3.22
CA ASP A 8 9.15 -1.12 -2.41
C ASP A 8 8.72 -0.20 -1.26
N TRP A 9 8.20 -0.80 -0.19
CA TRP A 9 7.96 -0.16 1.12
C TRP A 9 9.29 0.16 1.84
N THR A 10 10.40 0.18 1.10
CA THR A 10 11.75 0.48 1.58
C THR A 10 11.90 1.96 1.90
N ASP A 11 11.12 2.82 1.22
CA ASP A 11 11.17 4.26 1.40
C ASP A 11 10.00 4.73 2.28
N PRO A 12 10.25 5.05 3.56
CA PRO A 12 9.18 5.29 4.53
C PRO A 12 8.46 6.63 4.27
N VAL A 13 9.03 7.49 3.44
CA VAL A 13 8.52 8.83 3.12
C VAL A 13 8.03 8.93 1.69
N THR A 14 7.87 7.83 0.96
CA THR A 14 7.35 7.85 -0.41
C THR A 14 6.06 7.05 -0.50
N CYS A 15 5.02 7.62 -1.12
CA CYS A 15 3.78 6.91 -1.36
C CYS A 15 4.03 5.80 -2.40
N PRO A 16 3.79 4.52 -2.07
CA PRO A 16 4.11 3.42 -2.98
C PRO A 16 3.14 3.32 -4.17
N PHE A 17 2.01 4.03 -4.13
CA PHE A 17 0.99 4.01 -5.19
C PHE A 17 1.25 5.04 -6.29
N CYS A 18 1.54 6.28 -5.93
CA CYS A 18 1.80 7.38 -6.86
C CYS A 18 3.28 7.78 -6.96
N GLY A 19 4.10 7.43 -5.98
CA GLY A 19 5.51 7.82 -5.89
C GLY A 19 5.76 9.21 -5.30
N ASP A 20 4.73 9.89 -4.78
CA ASP A 20 4.89 11.21 -4.15
C ASP A 20 5.61 11.15 -2.80
N GLU A 21 6.35 12.21 -2.49
CA GLU A 21 6.99 12.38 -1.18
C GLU A 21 5.94 12.76 -0.13
N LEU A 22 5.95 12.03 0.98
CA LEU A 22 5.05 12.17 2.10
C LEU A 22 5.72 13.00 3.20
N PRO A 23 4.97 13.89 3.87
CA PRO A 23 5.51 14.72 4.94
C PRO A 23 5.90 13.91 6.19
N SER A 24 5.35 12.70 6.35
CA SER A 24 5.65 11.82 7.47
C SER A 24 5.35 10.37 7.13
N PRO A 25 6.20 9.42 7.56
CA PRO A 25 5.88 8.00 7.47
C PRO A 25 4.61 7.67 8.26
N GLY A 26 3.68 6.96 7.63
CA GLY A 26 2.42 6.54 8.25
C GLY A 26 1.37 7.65 8.30
N ALA A 27 1.52 8.66 9.15
CA ALA A 27 0.50 9.72 9.30
C ALA A 27 0.36 10.56 8.01
N GLY A 28 1.48 10.91 7.37
CA GLY A 28 1.46 11.59 6.07
C GLY A 28 0.94 10.70 4.95
N PHE A 29 1.13 9.38 5.05
CA PHE A 29 0.52 8.43 4.12
C PHE A 29 -1.01 8.41 4.25
N ILE A 30 -1.53 8.32 5.48
CA ILE A 30 -2.99 8.30 5.74
C ILE A 30 -3.65 9.61 5.29
N ASP A 31 -3.01 10.74 5.57
CA ASP A 31 -3.47 12.05 5.09
C ASP A 31 -3.47 12.13 3.56
N HIS A 32 -2.37 11.69 2.93
CA HIS A 32 -2.25 11.67 1.48
C HIS A 32 -3.30 10.78 0.78
N ILE A 33 -3.62 9.60 1.31
CA ILE A 33 -4.68 8.75 0.72
C ILE A 33 -6.08 9.35 0.93
N ASP A 34 -6.34 10.04 2.04
CA ASP A 34 -7.63 10.72 2.29
C ASP A 34 -7.84 11.87 1.31
N GLU A 35 -6.76 12.58 0.97
CA GLU A 35 -6.78 13.66 -0.03
C GLU A 35 -6.77 13.14 -1.49
N ASN A 36 -6.26 11.94 -1.75
CA ASN A 36 -6.09 11.37 -3.10
C ASN A 36 -6.88 10.08 -3.31
N GLY A 37 -8.08 10.20 -3.87
CA GLY A 37 -8.98 9.05 -4.11
C GLY A 37 -8.46 7.95 -5.07
N ASP A 38 -7.43 8.21 -5.88
CA ASP A 38 -6.73 7.16 -6.64
C ASP A 38 -5.81 6.32 -5.73
N CYS A 39 -5.09 6.98 -4.81
CA CYS A 39 -4.24 6.32 -3.82
C CYS A 39 -5.10 5.58 -2.78
N GLU A 40 -6.24 6.14 -2.38
CA GLU A 40 -7.23 5.48 -1.52
C GLU A 40 -7.70 4.15 -2.11
N ARG A 41 -8.20 4.17 -3.37
CA ARG A 41 -8.68 2.96 -4.05
C ARG A 41 -7.58 1.91 -4.21
N GLY A 42 -6.35 2.36 -4.53
CA GLY A 42 -5.18 1.48 -4.57
C GLY A 42 -4.91 0.83 -3.22
N PHE A 43 -4.96 1.60 -2.14
CA PHE A 43 -4.74 1.14 -0.78
C PHE A 43 -5.83 0.16 -0.31
N GLU A 44 -7.11 0.46 -0.57
CA GLU A 44 -8.21 -0.45 -0.27
C GLU A 44 -8.08 -1.77 -1.01
N HIS A 45 -7.74 -1.72 -2.30
CA HIS A 45 -7.53 -2.91 -3.11
C HIS A 45 -6.33 -3.72 -2.60
N TRP A 46 -5.21 -3.06 -2.28
CA TRP A 46 -4.05 -3.70 -1.69
C TRP A 46 -4.39 -4.34 -0.35
N ARG A 47 -5.14 -3.67 0.53
CA ARG A 47 -5.56 -4.21 1.84
C ARG A 47 -6.51 -5.40 1.68
N ALA A 48 -7.41 -5.36 0.70
CA ALA A 48 -8.29 -6.47 0.36
C ALA A 48 -7.51 -7.69 -0.17
N ASN A 49 -6.48 -7.46 -1.00
CA ASN A 49 -5.59 -8.52 -1.47
C ASN A 49 -4.72 -9.06 -0.32
N LEU A 50 -4.14 -8.20 0.53
CA LEU A 50 -3.39 -8.64 1.72
C LEU A 50 -4.24 -9.45 2.69
N ALA A 51 -5.50 -9.06 2.90
CA ALA A 51 -6.43 -9.83 3.72
C ALA A 51 -6.71 -11.21 3.09
N GLY A 52 -6.68 -11.32 1.76
CA GLY A 52 -6.78 -12.59 1.04
C GLY A 52 -5.49 -13.41 1.02
N ASP A 53 -4.33 -12.76 0.96
CA ASP A 53 -3.00 -13.36 0.87
C ASP A 53 -2.52 -13.86 2.25
N LEU A 54 -2.65 -13.03 3.30
CA LEU A 54 -2.36 -13.44 4.69
C LEU A 54 -3.32 -14.50 5.23
N ALA A 55 -4.54 -14.61 4.69
CA ALA A 55 -5.49 -15.67 5.03
C ALA A 55 -5.24 -16.97 4.26
N GLY A 56 -4.38 -16.96 3.23
CA GLY A 56 -4.19 -18.07 2.30
C GLY A 56 -2.99 -18.99 2.59
N GLU A 57 -1.92 -18.51 3.22
CA GLU A 57 -0.63 -19.24 3.22
C GLU A 57 0.05 -19.53 4.56
N TRP A 58 -0.64 -19.37 5.70
CA TRP A 58 -0.24 -20.04 6.96
C TRP A 58 -1.00 -21.37 7.14
N SER A 59 -0.88 -22.26 6.17
CA SER A 59 -1.16 -23.69 6.38
C SER A 59 0.17 -24.44 6.45
N GLY A 60 0.68 -24.63 7.67
CA GLY A 60 1.61 -25.70 8.03
C GLY A 60 3.09 -25.40 7.91
#